data_AF-A0A351GPL9-F1
#
_entry.id   AF-A0A351GPL9-F1
#
_cell.length_a   1.000
_cell.length_b   1.000
_cell.length_c   1.000
_cell.angle_alpha   90.00
_cell.angle_beta   90.00
_cell.angle_gamma   90.00
#
_symmetry.space_group_name_H-M   'P 1'
#
loop_
_entity.id
_entity.type
_entity.pdbx_description
1 polymer ?
#
loop_
_entity_poly.entity_id
_entity_poly.type
_entity_poly.pdbx_seq_one_letter_code
_entity_poly.pdbx_strand_id
1 'polypeptide(L)' 'TCVDGLGMLIYQGVPGFSNWFGVNPKVTDELRELLLS' A
#
# COMPACT_ATOMS: atom_id res chain seq x y z
N THR A 1 -9.96 -10.66 10.85
CA THR A 1 -8.96 -10.71 9.76
C THR A 1 -7.70 -10.04 10.28
N CYS A 2 -6.61 -10.78 10.46
CA CYS A 2 -5.35 -10.18 10.90
C CYS A 2 -4.74 -9.42 9.73
N VAL A 3 -4.41 -8.14 9.94
CA VAL A 3 -3.55 -7.39 9.03
C VAL A 3 -2.17 -8.02 9.16
N ASP A 4 -1.66 -8.66 8.11
CA ASP A 4 -0.28 -9.13 8.12
C ASP A 4 0.70 -7.95 8.07
N GLY A 5 1.95 -8.18 8.48
CA GLY A 5 2.95 -7.12 8.58
C GLY A 5 3.22 -6.41 7.25
N LEU A 6 3.07 -7.10 6.12
CA LEU A 6 3.23 -6.50 4.80
C LEU A 6 2.05 -5.59 4.47
N GLY A 7 0.82 -6.02 4.77
CA GLY A 7 -0.37 -5.17 4.66
C GLY A 7 -0.19 -3.87 5.45
N MET A 8 0.28 -3.97 6.69
CA MET A 8 0.58 -2.81 7.53
C MET A 8 1.60 -1.85 6.87
N LEU A 9 2.68 -2.37 6.29
CA LEU A 9 3.70 -1.54 5.61
C LEU A 9 3.16 -0.85 4.35
N ILE A 10 2.32 -1.52 3.57
CA ILE A 10 1.73 -0.94 2.36
C ILE A 10 0.83 0.26 2.73
N TYR A 11 0.03 0.13 3.80
CA TYR A 11 -0.79 1.24 4.30
C TYR A 11 0.03 2.44 4.79
N GLN A 12 1.24 2.21 5.33
CA GLN A 12 2.14 3.29 5.75
C GLN A 12 2.69 4.10 4.57
N GLY A 13 2.79 3.50 3.37
CA GLY A 13 3.28 4.18 2.17
C GLY A 13 2.29 5.20 1.58
N VAL A 14 0.98 5.02 1.80
CA VAL A 14 -0.10 5.86 1.24
C VAL A 14 0.13 7.37 1.46
N PRO A 15 0.39 7.88 2.68
CA PRO A 15 0.63 9.31 2.89
C PRO A 15 1.86 9.82 2.13
N GLY A 16 2.92 9.02 2.01
CA GLY A 16 4.12 9.39 1.24
C GLY A 16 3.81 9.55 -0.25
N PHE A 17 3.07 8.61 -0.82
CA PHE A 17 2.63 8.68 -2.22
C PHE A 17 1.71 9.87 -2.49
N SER A 18 0.79 10.15 -1.55
CA SER A 18 -0.08 11.32 -1.64
C SER A 18 0.72 12.62 -1.64
N ASN A 19 1.77 12.73 -0.83
CA ASN A 19 2.56 13.95 -0.72
C ASN A 19 3.55 14.14 -1.89
N TRP A 20 4.16 13.07 -2.38
CA TRP A 20 5.18 13.17 -3.44
C TRP A 20 4.58 13.19 -4.84
N PHE A 21 3.51 12.44 -5.06
CA PHE A 21 2.96 12.24 -6.40
C PHE A 21 1.54 12.82 -6.57
N GLY A 22 0.92 13.32 -5.49
CA GLY A 22 -0.45 13.83 -5.55
C GLY A 22 -1.50 12.74 -5.81
N VAL A 23 -1.11 11.46 -5.69
CA VAL A 23 -1.97 10.31 -5.91
C VAL A 23 -2.25 9.67 -4.55
N ASN A 24 -3.51 9.38 -4.27
CA ASN A 24 -3.89 8.60 -3.09
C ASN A 24 -4.07 7.12 -3.48
N PRO A 25 -3.03 6.28 -3.39
CA PRO A 25 -3.10 4.90 -3.84
C PRO A 25 -4.09 4.11 -2.98
N LYS A 26 -4.92 3.31 -3.63
CA LYS A 26 -5.78 2.34 -2.96
C LYS A 26 -5.00 1.07 -2.73
N VAL A 27 -4.98 0.59 -1.49
CA VAL A 27 -4.41 -0.71 -1.15
C VAL A 27 -5.39 -1.80 -1.61
N THR A 28 -5.14 -2.37 -2.79
CA THR A 28 -5.89 -3.51 -3.35
C THR A 28 -5.05 -4.79 -3.28
N ASP A 29 -5.72 -5.94 -3.38
CA ASP A 29 -5.02 -7.23 -3.42
C ASP A 29 -4.10 -7.33 -4.64
N GLU A 30 -4.50 -6.80 -5.79
CA GLU A 30 -3.68 -6.74 -7.01
C GLU A 30 -2.40 -5.90 -6.81
N LEU A 31 -2.50 -4.76 -6.10
CA LEU A 31 -1.33 -3.95 -5.76
C LEU A 31 -0.37 -4.72 -4.85
N ARG A 32 -0.93 -5.49 -3.91
CA ARG A 32 -0.13 -6.31 -3.00
C ARG A 32 0.55 -7.46 -3.75
N GLU A 33 -0.14 -8.11 -4.69
CA GLU A 33 0.43 -9.15 -5.54
C GLU A 33 1.58 -8.60 -6.39
N LEU A 34 1.45 -7.39 -6.94
CA LEU A 34 2.51 -6.71 -7.68
C LEU A 34 3.79 -6.49 -6.85
N LEU A 35 3.66 -6.33 -5.53
CA LEU A 35 4.80 -6.15 -4.61
C LEU A 35 5.44 -7.47 -4.16
N LEU A 36 4.76 -8.60 -4.39
CA LEU A 36 5.21 -9.95 -4.02
C LEU A 36 5.87 -10.70 -5.19
N SER A 37 5.82 -10.17 -6.42
CA SER A 37 6.48 -10.69 -7.62
C SER A 37 7.89 -10.12 -7.80
#